data_AF-W8SPU6-F1
#
_entry.id   AF-W8SPU6-F1
#
_cell.length_a   1.000
_cell.length_b   1.000
_cell.length_c   1.000
_cell.angle_alpha   90.00
_cell.angle_beta   90.00
_cell.angle_gamma   90.00
#
_symmetry.space_group_name_H-M   'P 1'
#
loop_
_entity.id
_entity.type
_entity.pdbx_description
1 polymer ?
#
loop_
_entity_poly.entity_id
_entity_poly.type
_entity_poly.pdbx_seq_one_letter_code
_entity_poly.pdbx_strand_id
1 'polypeptide(L)'
;MEILSLLGQGFVVALTPLNIGLLLMGCFIGTLLGALPGLGPVNGVAVLIPLTFAFGFDPTSSMILLCAVYFGCMYGGRISSILLNIPGDEPAIMTTLDGYPMAVQGQAANALAISGVASFVGATIAVIGLSLFAPVLARAAIHFGPADYFALYILAFATIGGIAGVDPRKTLLSALIGLMLATVGLDPISGVPRYTFDSFHLYDGIEPIVALVGLFAISEILMLLEKHLKDRPKAIPVGSWLPQWGAIWRTRWAMLRGSGVGFVAGVLPGAGASLGSFMSYVAEKQTSNKNGTFGKGDPRGVAAPESGNNAASGGALIPMLSLGVPGSGTTARAVGDAHFA
;
A
#
# COMPACT_ATOMS: atom_id res chain seq x y z
N MET A 1 12.77 -22.16 -15.69
CA MET A 1 11.78 -23.25 -15.81
C MET A 1 10.87 -23.28 -14.58
N GLU A 2 11.43 -23.33 -13.38
CA GLU A 2 10.66 -23.33 -12.11
C GLU A 2 9.73 -22.11 -11.93
N ILE A 3 10.22 -20.88 -12.13
CA ILE A 3 9.39 -19.65 -12.01
C ILE A 3 8.18 -19.68 -12.96
N LEU A 4 8.38 -20.13 -14.20
CA LEU A 4 7.29 -20.22 -15.18
C LEU A 4 6.26 -21.29 -14.79
N SER A 5 6.70 -22.38 -14.15
CA SER A 5 5.81 -23.41 -13.62
C SER A 5 4.99 -22.88 -12.42
N LEU A 6 5.62 -22.17 -11.49
CA LEU A 6 4.95 -21.55 -10.35
C LEU A 6 3.93 -20.50 -10.79
N LEU A 7 4.31 -19.66 -11.77
CA LEU A 7 3.38 -18.70 -12.37
C LEU A 7 2.21 -19.41 -13.07
N GLY A 8 2.50 -20.48 -13.82
CA GLY A 8 1.47 -21.29 -14.46
C GLY A 8 0.45 -21.82 -13.46
N GLN A 9 0.90 -22.39 -12.35
CA GLN A 9 0.02 -22.84 -11.25
C GLN A 9 -0.77 -21.69 -10.63
N GLY A 10 -0.12 -20.55 -10.37
CA GLY A 10 -0.78 -19.35 -9.86
C GLY A 10 -1.91 -18.86 -10.75
N PHE A 11 -1.70 -18.85 -12.07
CA PHE A 11 -2.76 -18.49 -13.03
C PHE A 11 -3.93 -19.48 -13.02
N VAL A 12 -3.68 -20.79 -12.89
CA VAL A 12 -4.77 -21.78 -12.78
C VAL A 12 -5.65 -21.49 -11.57
N VAL A 13 -5.05 -21.19 -10.41
CA VAL A 13 -5.79 -20.87 -9.19
C VAL A 13 -6.52 -19.52 -9.32
N ALA A 14 -5.84 -18.49 -9.83
CA ALA A 14 -6.40 -17.15 -9.98
C ALA A 14 -7.58 -17.09 -10.96
N LEU A 15 -7.59 -17.94 -12.00
CA LEU A 15 -8.64 -17.99 -13.01
C LEU A 15 -9.87 -18.80 -12.59
N THR A 16 -9.91 -19.35 -11.37
CA THR A 16 -11.13 -19.99 -10.86
C THR A 16 -12.25 -18.96 -10.72
N PRO A 17 -13.52 -19.32 -10.98
CA PRO A 17 -14.64 -18.37 -10.97
C PRO A 17 -14.80 -17.60 -9.65
N LEU A 18 -14.55 -18.27 -8.52
CA LEU A 18 -14.58 -17.65 -7.21
C LEU A 18 -13.51 -16.56 -7.09
N ASN A 19 -12.27 -16.86 -7.46
CA ASN A 19 -11.16 -15.93 -7.36
C ASN A 19 -11.28 -14.74 -8.31
N ILE A 20 -11.81 -14.94 -9.51
CA ILE A 20 -12.15 -13.83 -10.41
C ILE A 20 -13.24 -12.95 -9.78
N GLY A 21 -14.28 -13.55 -9.20
CA GLY A 21 -15.34 -12.82 -8.52
C GLY A 21 -14.81 -11.98 -7.35
N LEU A 22 -13.97 -12.57 -6.50
CA LEU A 22 -13.31 -11.88 -5.39
C LEU A 22 -12.35 -10.79 -5.87
N LEU A 23 -11.58 -11.03 -6.93
CA LEU A 23 -10.69 -10.04 -7.54
C LEU A 23 -11.49 -8.82 -8.02
N LEU A 24 -12.58 -9.03 -8.77
CA LEU A 24 -13.42 -7.95 -9.28
C LEU A 24 -14.10 -7.18 -8.14
N MET A 25 -14.64 -7.89 -7.16
CA MET A 25 -15.27 -7.30 -5.98
C MET A 25 -14.25 -6.49 -5.17
N GLY A 26 -13.05 -7.04 -4.93
CA GLY A 26 -11.98 -6.39 -4.21
C GLY A 26 -11.47 -5.14 -4.92
N CYS A 27 -11.29 -5.19 -6.24
CA CYS A 27 -10.95 -4.02 -7.04
C CYS A 27 -12.02 -2.92 -6.94
N PHE A 28 -13.30 -3.30 -7.00
CA PHE A 28 -14.42 -2.37 -6.89
C PHE A 28 -14.49 -1.73 -5.50
N ILE A 29 -14.53 -2.54 -4.44
CA ILE A 29 -14.57 -2.08 -3.05
C ILE A 29 -13.33 -1.25 -2.74
N GLY A 30 -12.14 -1.71 -3.13
CA GLY A 30 -10.89 -0.98 -2.94
C GLY A 30 -10.92 0.38 -3.62
N THR A 31 -11.38 0.47 -4.87
CA THR A 31 -11.48 1.76 -5.56
C THR A 31 -12.44 2.71 -4.86
N LEU A 32 -13.58 2.21 -4.36
CA LEU A 32 -14.53 3.03 -3.59
C LEU A 32 -13.92 3.51 -2.27
N LEU A 33 -13.30 2.63 -1.50
CA LEU A 33 -12.67 2.95 -0.22
C LEU A 33 -11.51 3.93 -0.41
N GLY A 34 -10.70 3.74 -1.46
CA GLY A 34 -9.62 4.67 -1.80
C GLY A 34 -10.14 6.05 -2.19
N ALA A 35 -11.24 6.12 -2.95
CA ALA A 35 -11.81 7.40 -3.38
C ALA A 35 -12.41 8.22 -2.23
N LEU A 36 -12.67 7.60 -1.07
CA LEU A 36 -13.15 8.26 0.13
C LEU A 36 -11.97 8.92 0.88
N PRO A 37 -12.00 10.26 1.06
CA PRO A 37 -10.88 10.99 1.67
C PRO A 37 -10.55 10.54 3.10
N GLY A 38 -9.31 10.07 3.28
CA GLY A 38 -8.76 9.70 4.58
C GLY A 38 -9.05 8.27 5.04
N LEU A 39 -9.70 7.43 4.23
CA LEU A 39 -9.79 5.99 4.50
C LEU A 39 -8.50 5.29 4.11
N GLY A 40 -8.02 5.53 2.90
CA GLY A 40 -6.78 4.96 2.38
C GLY A 40 -6.74 3.42 2.32
N PRO A 41 -5.64 2.86 1.83
CA PRO A 41 -5.48 1.42 1.64
C PRO A 41 -5.29 0.67 2.97
N VAL A 42 -4.74 1.36 3.97
CA VAL A 42 -4.47 0.83 5.30
C VAL A 42 -5.76 0.39 6.00
N ASN A 43 -6.75 1.28 6.05
CA ASN A 43 -8.02 0.97 6.72
C ASN A 43 -8.88 0.06 5.85
N GLY A 44 -8.82 0.20 4.52
CA GLY A 44 -9.58 -0.66 3.61
C GLY A 44 -9.20 -2.14 3.73
N VAL A 45 -7.89 -2.45 3.82
CA VAL A 45 -7.44 -3.82 4.08
C VAL A 45 -7.84 -4.26 5.50
N ALA A 46 -7.67 -3.40 6.51
CA ALA A 46 -8.00 -3.73 7.91
C ALA A 46 -9.47 -4.10 8.12
N VAL A 47 -10.40 -3.43 7.43
CA VAL A 47 -11.85 -3.70 7.54
C VAL A 47 -12.25 -5.01 6.86
N LEU A 48 -11.50 -5.46 5.85
CA LEU A 48 -11.83 -6.68 5.11
C LEU A 48 -11.20 -7.95 5.68
N ILE A 49 -10.10 -7.86 6.44
CA ILE A 49 -9.50 -9.01 7.13
C ILE A 49 -10.55 -9.79 7.97
N PRO A 50 -11.36 -9.15 8.83
CA PRO A 50 -12.36 -9.90 9.61
C PRO A 50 -13.43 -10.56 8.74
N LEU A 51 -13.74 -9.96 7.58
CA LEU A 51 -14.73 -10.52 6.66
C LEU A 51 -14.19 -11.75 5.94
N THR A 52 -12.91 -11.78 5.55
CA THR A 52 -12.32 -12.98 4.93
C THR A 52 -12.36 -14.18 5.87
N PHE A 53 -12.07 -13.97 7.15
CA PHE A 53 -12.23 -15.00 8.18
C PHE A 53 -13.69 -15.39 8.42
N ALA A 54 -14.59 -14.41 8.54
CA ALA A 54 -16.01 -14.67 8.78
C ALA A 54 -16.67 -15.47 7.64
N PHE A 55 -16.23 -15.27 6.40
CA PHE A 55 -16.70 -16.01 5.24
C PHE A 55 -15.99 -17.36 5.03
N GLY A 56 -14.96 -17.67 5.82
CA GLY A 56 -14.24 -18.94 5.74
C GLY A 56 -13.48 -19.13 4.43
N PHE A 57 -12.98 -18.05 3.83
CA PHE A 57 -12.19 -18.15 2.60
C PHE A 57 -10.83 -18.81 2.88
N ASP A 58 -10.36 -19.59 1.91
CA ASP A 58 -9.01 -20.15 1.97
C ASP A 58 -7.96 -19.02 1.88
N PRO A 59 -6.72 -19.25 2.37
CA PRO A 59 -5.68 -18.22 2.38
C PRO A 59 -5.37 -17.62 1.00
N THR A 60 -5.52 -18.40 -0.08
CA THR A 60 -5.24 -17.92 -1.44
C THR A 60 -6.33 -16.96 -1.91
N SER A 61 -7.60 -17.33 -1.70
CA SER A 61 -8.76 -16.49 -1.99
C SER A 61 -8.72 -15.18 -1.19
N SER A 62 -8.37 -15.26 0.11
CA SER A 62 -8.19 -14.10 0.99
C SER A 62 -7.08 -13.19 0.49
N MET A 63 -5.91 -13.72 0.15
CA MET A 63 -4.82 -12.94 -0.44
C MET A 63 -5.21 -12.24 -1.74
N ILE A 64 -5.94 -12.91 -2.63
CA ILE A 64 -6.42 -12.32 -3.88
C ILE A 64 -7.34 -11.13 -3.58
N LEU A 65 -8.30 -11.28 -2.67
CA LEU A 65 -9.22 -10.21 -2.29
C LEU A 65 -8.46 -9.03 -1.66
N LEU A 66 -7.58 -9.30 -0.68
CA LEU A 66 -6.84 -8.26 0.04
C LEU A 66 -5.86 -7.52 -0.87
N CYS A 67 -5.19 -8.22 -1.80
CA CYS A 67 -4.34 -7.58 -2.81
C CYS A 67 -5.18 -6.73 -3.78
N ALA A 68 -6.34 -7.22 -4.22
CA ALA A 68 -7.24 -6.48 -5.10
C ALA A 68 -7.72 -5.18 -4.45
N VAL A 69 -8.06 -5.24 -3.17
CA VAL A 69 -8.46 -4.07 -2.37
C VAL A 69 -7.27 -3.14 -2.17
N TYR A 70 -6.09 -3.68 -1.89
CA TYR A 70 -4.89 -2.88 -1.71
C TYR A 70 -4.56 -2.06 -2.96
N PHE A 71 -4.43 -2.69 -4.12
CA PHE A 71 -4.19 -1.99 -5.39
C PHE A 71 -5.39 -1.12 -5.81
N GLY A 72 -6.62 -1.56 -5.51
CA GLY A 72 -7.84 -0.79 -5.73
C GLY A 72 -7.88 0.51 -4.93
N CYS A 73 -7.53 0.49 -3.64
CA CYS A 73 -7.43 1.68 -2.80
C CYS A 73 -6.31 2.60 -3.27
N MET A 74 -5.17 2.02 -3.63
CA MET A 74 -4.03 2.74 -4.18
C MET A 74 -4.37 3.42 -5.51
N TYR A 75 -5.35 2.86 -6.24
CA TYR A 75 -6.03 3.57 -7.30
C TYR A 75 -6.98 4.64 -6.80
N GLY A 76 -8.03 4.28 -6.08
CA GLY A 76 -9.11 5.19 -5.71
C GLY A 76 -8.65 6.50 -5.09
N GLY A 77 -7.60 6.49 -4.27
CA GLY A 77 -7.07 7.68 -3.56
C GLY A 77 -6.72 8.86 -4.46
N ARG A 78 -6.38 8.59 -5.73
CA ARG A 78 -6.03 9.63 -6.68
C ARG A 78 -7.22 10.37 -7.28
N ILE A 79 -8.41 9.77 -7.26
CA ILE A 79 -9.64 10.39 -7.78
C ILE A 79 -9.97 11.62 -6.93
N SER A 80 -9.97 11.47 -5.60
CA SER A 80 -10.16 12.59 -4.67
C SER A 80 -9.00 13.57 -4.70
N SER A 81 -7.75 13.10 -4.83
CA SER A 81 -6.57 13.98 -4.95
C SER A 81 -6.65 14.91 -6.15
N ILE A 82 -7.01 14.38 -7.32
CA ILE A 82 -7.05 15.13 -8.58
C ILE A 82 -8.27 16.06 -8.62
N LEU A 83 -9.45 15.58 -8.21
CA LEU A 83 -10.70 16.32 -8.39
C LEU A 83 -11.00 17.29 -7.24
N LEU A 84 -10.54 17.00 -6.02
CA LEU A 84 -10.93 17.72 -4.81
C LEU A 84 -9.75 18.34 -4.07
N ASN A 85 -8.50 18.08 -4.49
CA ASN A 85 -7.29 18.44 -3.73
C ASN A 85 -7.24 17.85 -2.31
N ILE A 86 -7.99 16.78 -2.07
CA ILE A 86 -8.01 16.10 -0.78
C ILE A 86 -7.44 14.69 -1.00
N PRO A 87 -6.22 14.42 -0.50
CA PRO A 87 -5.59 13.11 -0.70
C PRO A 87 -6.43 12.01 -0.06
N GLY A 88 -6.70 10.94 -0.83
CA GLY A 88 -7.37 9.75 -0.29
C GLY A 88 -6.47 8.94 0.63
N ASP A 89 -5.15 9.01 0.38
CA ASP A 89 -4.10 8.38 1.16
C ASP A 89 -2.78 9.19 1.09
N GLU A 90 -1.84 8.86 1.98
CA GLU A 90 -0.56 9.56 2.12
C GLU A 90 0.25 9.71 0.81
N PRO A 91 0.49 8.66 0.00
CA PRO A 91 1.27 8.79 -1.23
C PRO A 91 0.60 9.65 -2.31
N ALA A 92 -0.73 9.77 -2.30
CA ALA A 92 -1.45 10.56 -3.30
C ALA A 92 -1.33 12.08 -3.06
N ILE A 93 -0.70 12.53 -1.96
CA ILE A 93 -0.33 13.93 -1.74
C ILE A 93 0.56 14.45 -2.88
N MET A 94 1.52 13.66 -3.36
CA MET A 94 2.40 14.12 -4.45
C MET A 94 1.62 14.28 -5.75
N THR A 95 0.56 13.51 -5.94
CA THR A 95 -0.35 13.61 -7.09
C THR A 95 -1.19 14.88 -7.03
N THR A 96 -1.55 15.40 -5.85
CA THR A 96 -2.32 16.65 -5.76
C THR A 96 -1.53 17.84 -6.31
N LEU A 97 -0.19 17.83 -6.16
CA LEU A 97 0.67 18.95 -6.54
C LEU A 97 0.53 19.36 -8.01
N ASP A 98 0.34 18.40 -8.91
CA ASP A 98 0.13 18.68 -10.34
C ASP A 98 -1.24 18.20 -10.84
N GLY A 99 -1.81 17.14 -10.26
CA GLY A 99 -3.10 16.60 -10.66
C GLY A 99 -4.26 17.56 -10.41
N TYR A 100 -4.28 18.23 -9.26
CA TYR A 100 -5.33 19.20 -8.96
C TYR A 100 -5.23 20.48 -9.82
N PRO A 101 -4.04 21.10 -10.01
CA PRO A 101 -3.89 22.18 -10.99
C PRO A 101 -4.33 21.81 -12.41
N MET A 102 -4.05 20.58 -12.88
CA MET A 102 -4.56 20.09 -14.16
C MET A 102 -6.10 20.05 -14.18
N ALA A 103 -6.73 19.58 -13.10
CA ALA A 103 -8.19 19.55 -13.00
C ALA A 103 -8.81 20.95 -13.02
N VAL A 104 -8.23 21.91 -12.30
CA VAL A 104 -8.65 23.32 -12.29
C VAL A 104 -8.52 23.97 -13.67
N GLN A 105 -7.54 23.55 -14.47
CA GLN A 105 -7.36 23.98 -15.87
C GLN A 105 -8.31 23.29 -16.87
N GLY A 106 -9.30 22.53 -16.39
CA GLY A 106 -10.23 21.78 -17.22
C GLY A 106 -9.67 20.49 -17.81
N GLN A 107 -8.47 20.06 -17.38
CA GLN A 107 -7.79 18.84 -17.86
C GLN A 107 -7.96 17.65 -16.90
N ALA A 108 -9.04 17.62 -16.12
CA ALA A 108 -9.31 16.56 -15.13
C ALA A 108 -9.29 15.15 -15.75
N ALA A 109 -9.92 14.96 -16.91
CA ALA A 109 -9.94 13.68 -17.62
C ALA A 109 -8.53 13.23 -18.06
N ASN A 110 -7.69 14.17 -18.50
CA ASN A 110 -6.30 13.88 -18.85
C ASN A 110 -5.49 13.49 -17.62
N ALA A 111 -5.64 14.22 -16.51
CA ALA A 111 -4.96 13.90 -15.25
C ALA A 111 -5.33 12.49 -14.76
N LEU A 112 -6.63 12.17 -14.74
CA LEU A 112 -7.13 10.84 -14.36
C LEU A 112 -6.62 9.74 -15.28
N ALA A 113 -6.61 9.95 -16.60
CA ALA A 113 -6.14 8.93 -17.54
C ALA A 113 -4.63 8.70 -17.47
N ILE A 114 -3.83 9.78 -17.39
CA ILE A 114 -2.37 9.69 -17.22
C ILE A 114 -2.05 8.96 -15.93
N SER A 115 -2.75 9.31 -14.86
CA SER A 115 -2.63 8.67 -13.58
C SER A 115 -3.01 7.18 -13.65
N GLY A 116 -4.15 6.83 -14.27
CA GLY A 116 -4.60 5.46 -14.53
C GLY A 116 -3.52 4.59 -15.19
N VAL A 117 -2.99 5.07 -16.32
CA VAL A 117 -1.94 4.37 -17.07
C VAL A 117 -0.62 4.31 -16.30
N ALA A 118 -0.22 5.40 -15.63
CA ALA A 118 1.02 5.43 -14.86
C ALA A 118 1.03 4.37 -13.74
N SER A 119 -0.08 4.25 -13.01
CA SER A 119 -0.21 3.26 -11.96
C SER A 119 -0.27 1.84 -12.50
N PHE A 120 -0.92 1.61 -13.64
CA PHE A 120 -0.89 0.31 -14.30
C PHE A 120 0.53 -0.10 -14.69
N VAL A 121 1.32 0.83 -15.26
CA VAL A 121 2.72 0.59 -15.60
C VAL A 121 3.54 0.30 -14.34
N GLY A 122 3.38 1.09 -13.28
CA GLY A 122 4.06 0.89 -12.00
C GLY A 122 3.75 -0.45 -11.35
N ALA A 123 2.46 -0.79 -11.23
CA ALA A 123 2.01 -2.06 -10.68
C ALA A 123 2.52 -3.24 -11.52
N THR A 124 2.47 -3.14 -12.86
CA THR A 124 2.97 -4.21 -13.76
C THR A 124 4.46 -4.44 -13.55
N ILE A 125 5.27 -3.37 -13.50
CA ILE A 125 6.72 -3.48 -13.27
C ILE A 125 6.99 -4.09 -11.90
N ALA A 126 6.24 -3.71 -10.86
CA ALA A 126 6.41 -4.28 -9.54
C ALA A 126 5.96 -5.73 -9.43
N VAL A 127 4.91 -6.17 -10.13
CA VAL A 127 4.51 -7.58 -10.19
C VAL A 127 5.55 -8.43 -10.92
N ILE A 128 6.14 -7.91 -12.00
CA ILE A 128 7.27 -8.56 -12.68
C ILE A 128 8.46 -8.65 -11.72
N GLY A 129 8.81 -7.56 -11.04
CA GLY A 129 9.86 -7.53 -10.03
C GLY A 129 9.60 -8.52 -8.90
N LEU A 130 8.38 -8.55 -8.36
CA LEU A 130 7.94 -9.48 -7.32
C LEU A 130 8.15 -10.94 -7.75
N SER A 131 7.68 -11.28 -8.95
CA SER A 131 7.80 -12.64 -9.51
C SER A 131 9.26 -13.10 -9.67
N LEU A 132 10.19 -12.17 -9.90
CA LEU A 132 11.60 -12.45 -10.10
C LEU A 132 12.40 -12.44 -8.80
N PHE A 133 12.17 -11.45 -7.93
CA PHE A 133 12.98 -11.20 -6.74
C PHE A 133 12.48 -11.94 -5.50
N ALA A 134 11.17 -12.18 -5.34
CA ALA A 134 10.65 -12.88 -4.16
C ALA A 134 11.22 -14.30 -3.99
N PRO A 135 11.34 -15.14 -5.04
CA PRO A 135 11.96 -16.46 -4.90
C PRO A 135 13.46 -16.39 -4.53
N VAL A 136 14.16 -15.34 -4.98
CA VAL A 136 15.58 -15.14 -4.67
C VAL A 136 15.74 -14.76 -3.20
N LEU A 137 14.93 -13.81 -2.71
CA LEU A 137 14.91 -13.41 -1.31
C LEU A 137 14.46 -14.55 -0.39
N ALA A 138 13.46 -15.34 -0.78
CA ALA A 138 13.01 -16.48 0.00
C ALA A 138 14.12 -17.54 0.18
N ARG A 139 14.93 -17.80 -0.87
CA ARG A 139 16.10 -18.67 -0.75
C ARG A 139 17.20 -18.09 0.13
N ALA A 140 17.41 -16.78 0.06
CA ALA A 140 18.37 -16.10 0.94
C ALA A 140 17.92 -16.16 2.41
N ALA A 141 16.61 -16.07 2.67
CA ALA A 141 16.00 -16.13 4.00
C ALA A 141 16.33 -17.42 4.76
N ILE A 142 16.45 -18.55 4.05
CA ILE A 142 16.81 -19.86 4.65
C ILE A 142 18.19 -19.81 5.30
N HIS A 143 19.07 -18.90 4.86
CA HIS A 143 20.40 -18.71 5.43
C HIS A 143 20.46 -17.67 6.54
N PHE A 144 19.35 -16.98 6.85
CA PHE A 144 19.33 -15.95 7.89
C PHE A 144 19.27 -16.58 9.28
N GLY A 145 20.18 -16.14 10.15
CA GLY A 145 20.17 -16.48 11.56
C GLY A 145 19.41 -15.44 12.40
N PRO A 146 19.31 -15.66 13.73
CA PRO A 146 18.67 -14.72 14.64
C PRO A 146 19.25 -13.30 14.59
N ALA A 147 20.57 -13.17 14.38
CA ALA A 147 21.25 -11.88 14.27
C ALA A 147 20.83 -11.11 13.00
N ASP A 148 20.62 -11.81 11.88
CA ASP A 148 20.21 -11.20 10.61
C ASP A 148 18.76 -10.72 10.70
N TYR A 149 17.87 -11.55 11.28
CA TYR A 149 16.49 -11.13 11.57
C TYR A 149 16.44 -9.94 12.54
N PHE A 150 17.28 -9.93 13.57
CA PHE A 150 17.39 -8.77 14.46
C PHE A 150 17.79 -7.50 13.69
N ALA A 151 18.82 -7.58 12.84
CA ALA A 151 19.25 -6.46 12.01
C ALA A 151 18.15 -5.99 11.05
N LEU A 152 17.40 -6.93 10.44
CA LEU A 152 16.27 -6.62 9.57
C LEU A 152 15.13 -5.92 10.30
N TYR A 153 14.78 -6.38 11.51
CA TYR A 153 13.76 -5.73 12.32
C TYR A 153 14.20 -4.33 12.76
N ILE A 154 15.46 -4.16 13.19
CA ILE A 154 16.01 -2.83 13.50
C ILE A 154 15.97 -1.92 12.28
N LEU A 155 16.35 -2.42 11.09
CA LEU A 155 16.23 -1.68 9.84
C LEU A 155 14.79 -1.27 9.57
N ALA A 156 13.84 -2.20 9.69
CA ALA A 156 12.41 -1.94 9.49
C ALA A 156 11.87 -0.89 10.47
N PHE A 157 12.25 -0.93 11.75
CA PHE A 157 11.86 0.10 12.71
C PHE A 157 12.53 1.45 12.42
N ALA A 158 13.79 1.45 12.00
CA ALA A 158 14.52 2.67 11.65
C ALA A 158 13.94 3.36 10.41
N THR A 159 13.53 2.61 9.39
CA THR A 159 12.88 3.16 8.19
C THR A 159 11.49 3.68 8.49
N ILE A 160 10.69 2.94 9.27
CA ILE A 160 9.35 3.39 9.72
C ILE A 160 9.48 4.70 10.52
N GLY A 161 10.41 4.75 11.48
CA GLY A 161 10.61 5.91 12.36
C GLY A 161 11.27 7.11 11.68
N GLY A 162 12.22 6.88 10.78
CA GLY A 162 13.06 7.95 10.22
C GLY A 162 12.59 8.53 8.88
N ILE A 163 11.88 7.75 8.06
CA ILE A 163 11.61 8.11 6.65
C ILE A 163 10.11 8.27 6.36
N ALA A 164 9.24 7.52 7.05
CA ALA A 164 7.80 7.49 6.78
C ALA A 164 6.96 8.41 7.71
N GLY A 165 7.52 8.93 8.80
CA GLY A 165 6.78 9.67 9.82
C GLY A 165 6.90 11.18 9.72
N VAL A 166 5.75 11.89 9.85
CA VAL A 166 5.73 13.35 10.10
C VAL A 166 6.40 13.70 11.44
N ASP A 167 6.34 12.77 12.42
CA ASP A 167 6.99 12.89 13.73
C ASP A 167 7.65 11.56 14.14
N PRO A 168 8.99 11.41 13.94
CA PRO A 168 9.74 10.20 14.27
C PRO A 168 9.55 9.71 15.71
N ARG A 169 9.31 10.62 16.66
CA ARG A 169 9.18 10.29 18.08
C ARG A 169 7.89 9.53 18.35
N LYS A 170 6.78 9.98 17.76
CA LYS A 170 5.47 9.33 17.90
C LYS A 170 5.51 7.95 17.26
N THR A 171 6.10 7.86 16.07
CA THR A 171 6.24 6.58 15.37
C THR A 171 7.05 5.57 16.19
N LEU A 172 8.19 5.98 16.75
CA LEU A 172 9.01 5.10 17.59
C LEU A 172 8.28 4.70 18.88
N LEU A 173 7.57 5.63 19.53
CA LEU A 173 6.78 5.33 20.72
C LEU A 173 5.66 4.33 20.42
N SER A 174 4.93 4.50 19.32
CA SER A 174 3.91 3.56 18.88
C SER A 174 4.49 2.18 18.55
N ALA A 175 5.67 2.11 17.92
CA ALA A 175 6.36 0.86 17.65
C ALA A 175 6.78 0.14 18.95
N LEU A 176 7.30 0.89 19.94
CA LEU A 176 7.64 0.34 21.25
C LEU A 176 6.42 -0.19 22.00
N ILE A 177 5.31 0.55 21.99
CA ILE A 177 4.04 0.09 22.59
C ILE A 177 3.55 -1.18 21.88
N GLY A 178 3.58 -1.21 20.55
CA GLY A 178 3.20 -2.40 19.78
C GLY A 178 4.08 -3.61 20.10
N LEU A 179 5.39 -3.42 20.23
CA LEU A 179 6.34 -4.47 20.62
C LEU A 179 6.04 -4.97 22.05
N MET A 180 5.77 -4.07 23.00
CA MET A 180 5.38 -4.45 24.36
C MET A 180 4.09 -5.30 24.36
N LEU A 181 3.07 -4.87 23.61
CA LEU A 181 1.81 -5.62 23.49
C LEU A 181 2.02 -7.00 22.83
N ALA A 182 2.88 -7.09 21.83
CA ALA A 182 3.21 -8.35 21.15
C ALA A 182 3.97 -9.34 22.06
N THR A 183 4.61 -8.86 23.13
CA THR A 183 5.30 -9.72 24.12
C THR A 183 4.40 -10.19 25.25
N VAL A 184 3.13 -9.78 25.30
CA VAL A 184 2.15 -10.27 26.29
C VAL A 184 1.78 -11.71 25.95
N GLY A 185 1.94 -12.62 26.90
CA GLY A 185 1.58 -14.03 26.76
C GLY A 185 2.71 -14.99 27.09
N LEU A 186 2.54 -16.26 26.73
CA LEU A 186 3.59 -17.27 26.86
C LEU A 186 4.64 -17.09 25.77
N ASP A 187 5.92 -17.01 26.17
CA ASP A 187 7.00 -17.03 25.20
C ASP A 187 7.06 -18.39 24.49
N PRO A 188 7.00 -18.45 23.14
CA PRO A 188 6.87 -19.70 22.41
C PRO A 188 8.12 -20.58 22.46
N ILE A 189 9.28 -20.02 22.84
CA ILE A 189 10.55 -20.75 22.91
C ILE A 189 10.79 -21.30 24.31
N SER A 190 10.59 -20.47 25.33
CA SER A 190 10.92 -20.76 26.73
C SER A 190 9.72 -21.17 27.59
N GLY A 191 8.48 -20.94 27.13
CA GLY A 191 7.25 -21.20 27.88
C GLY A 191 7.04 -20.28 29.08
N VAL A 192 7.85 -19.22 29.21
CA VAL A 192 7.77 -18.29 30.34
C VAL A 192 6.65 -17.27 30.09
N PRO A 193 5.71 -17.08 31.03
CA PRO A 193 4.69 -16.05 30.91
C PRO A 193 5.31 -14.66 31.04
N ARG A 194 4.96 -13.76 30.12
CA ARG A 194 5.41 -12.36 30.08
C ARG A 194 4.19 -11.44 30.11
N TYR A 195 4.20 -10.48 31.04
CA TYR A 195 3.14 -9.48 31.19
C TYR A 195 1.72 -10.05 31.35
N THR A 196 1.58 -11.27 31.89
CA THR A 196 0.27 -11.94 32.07
C THR A 196 -0.42 -11.61 33.39
N PHE A 197 0.28 -10.97 34.34
CA PHE A 197 -0.26 -10.56 35.65
C PHE A 197 -1.04 -11.68 36.38
N ASP A 198 -0.56 -12.92 36.31
CA ASP A 198 -1.19 -14.13 36.85
C ASP A 198 -2.61 -14.44 36.31
N SER A 199 -3.03 -13.78 35.23
CA SER A 199 -4.29 -14.06 34.54
C SER A 199 -4.09 -15.08 33.44
N PHE A 200 -4.77 -16.22 33.55
CA PHE A 200 -4.78 -17.26 32.51
C PHE A 200 -5.33 -16.77 31.18
N HIS A 201 -6.21 -15.76 31.18
CA HIS A 201 -6.73 -15.17 29.93
C HIS A 201 -5.66 -14.44 29.11
N LEU A 202 -4.54 -14.03 29.73
CA LEU A 202 -3.45 -13.36 29.04
C LEU A 202 -2.38 -14.34 28.55
N TYR A 203 -2.51 -15.65 28.82
CA TYR A 203 -1.51 -16.64 28.39
C TYR A 203 -1.49 -16.82 26.87
N ASP A 204 -2.66 -16.73 26.24
CA ASP A 204 -2.83 -16.75 24.78
C ASP A 204 -2.37 -15.43 24.13
N GLY A 205 -2.00 -14.44 24.94
CA GLY A 205 -1.58 -13.12 24.50
C GLY A 205 -2.73 -12.27 23.95
N ILE A 206 -2.38 -11.23 23.19
CA ILE A 206 -3.36 -10.40 22.50
C ILE A 206 -3.53 -10.94 21.09
N GLU A 207 -4.71 -11.48 20.78
CA GLU A 207 -5.01 -12.02 19.46
C GLU A 207 -4.93 -10.89 18.40
N PRO A 208 -4.02 -10.99 17.41
CA PRO A 208 -3.77 -9.89 16.47
C PRO A 208 -5.02 -9.49 15.68
N ILE A 209 -5.85 -10.45 15.28
CA ILE A 209 -7.10 -10.19 14.56
C ILE A 209 -8.05 -9.35 15.42
N VAL A 210 -8.25 -9.74 16.68
CA VAL A 210 -9.12 -9.01 17.63
C VAL A 210 -8.59 -7.59 17.88
N ALA A 211 -7.27 -7.45 18.05
CA ALA A 211 -6.64 -6.15 18.20
C ALA A 211 -6.82 -5.27 16.96
N LEU A 212 -6.65 -5.83 15.75
CA LEU A 212 -6.85 -5.12 14.49
C LEU A 212 -8.33 -4.69 14.32
N VAL A 213 -9.28 -5.56 14.65
CA VAL A 213 -10.72 -5.25 14.65
C VAL A 213 -11.01 -4.08 15.60
N GLY A 214 -10.54 -4.19 16.84
CA GLY A 214 -10.80 -3.19 17.88
C GLY A 214 -10.16 -1.83 17.57
N LEU A 215 -8.89 -1.82 17.14
CA LEU A 215 -8.14 -0.60 16.89
C LEU A 215 -8.48 0.07 15.56
N PHE A 216 -8.74 -0.70 14.50
CA PHE A 216 -8.92 -0.14 13.16
C PHE A 216 -10.36 -0.22 12.67
N ALA A 217 -11.01 -1.39 12.71
CA ALA A 217 -12.36 -1.51 12.15
C ALA A 217 -13.40 -0.69 12.95
N ILE A 218 -13.36 -0.77 14.29
CA ILE A 218 -14.28 -0.01 15.15
C ILE A 218 -13.98 1.49 15.09
N SER A 219 -12.71 1.89 15.23
CA SER A 219 -12.30 3.29 15.15
C SER A 219 -12.73 3.95 13.84
N GLU A 220 -12.61 3.23 12.72
CA GLU A 220 -13.01 3.75 11.41
C GLU A 220 -14.51 3.99 11.32
N ILE A 221 -15.34 3.06 11.83
CA ILE A 221 -16.80 3.24 11.88
C ILE A 221 -17.15 4.48 12.70
N LEU A 222 -16.49 4.69 13.85
CA LEU A 222 -16.71 5.86 14.70
C LEU A 222 -16.30 7.17 14.01
N MET A 223 -15.14 7.19 13.34
CA MET A 223 -14.68 8.36 12.58
C MET A 223 -15.59 8.68 11.39
N LEU A 224 -16.06 7.66 10.66
CA LEU A 224 -16.99 7.84 9.53
C LEU A 224 -18.32 8.46 9.98
N LEU A 225 -18.81 8.10 11.17
CA LEU A 225 -20.00 8.70 11.77
C LEU A 225 -19.76 10.18 12.13
N GLU A 226 -18.58 10.53 12.64
CA GLU A 226 -18.23 11.91 12.97
C GLU A 226 -18.09 12.81 11.73
N LYS A 227 -17.45 12.30 10.67
CA LYS A 227 -17.13 13.06 9.46
C LYS A 227 -18.35 13.40 8.61
N HIS A 228 -19.44 12.64 8.71
CA HIS A 228 -20.71 12.92 8.03
C HIS A 228 -21.36 14.26 8.43
N LEU A 229 -20.83 14.94 9.45
CA LEU A 229 -21.32 16.22 9.96
C LEU A 229 -20.56 17.46 9.47
N LYS A 230 -19.44 17.34 8.73
CA LYS A 230 -18.62 18.49 8.31
C LYS A 230 -18.26 18.48 6.81
N ASP A 231 -18.81 19.48 6.12
CA ASP A 231 -18.50 20.00 4.79
C ASP A 231 -18.50 19.05 3.57
N ARG A 232 -19.34 19.42 2.58
CA ARG A 232 -19.31 18.85 1.22
C ARG A 232 -18.33 19.65 0.38
N PRO A 233 -17.20 19.07 -0.08
CA PRO A 233 -16.33 19.75 -1.03
C PRO A 233 -17.08 19.97 -2.36
N LYS A 234 -16.89 21.15 -2.96
CA LYS A 234 -17.41 21.45 -4.31
C LYS A 234 -16.64 20.60 -5.32
N ALA A 235 -17.32 19.63 -5.93
CA ALA A 235 -16.75 18.82 -6.99
C ALA A 235 -16.45 19.68 -8.23
N ILE A 236 -15.23 19.59 -8.76
CA ILE A 236 -14.87 20.18 -10.05
C ILE A 236 -15.56 19.35 -11.15
N PRO A 237 -16.28 19.98 -12.11
CA PRO A 237 -16.87 19.24 -13.21
C PRO A 237 -15.78 18.53 -14.03
N VAL A 238 -15.95 17.22 -14.21
CA VAL A 238 -15.11 16.43 -15.11
C VAL A 238 -15.43 16.89 -16.52
N GLY A 239 -14.50 17.62 -17.15
CA GLY A 239 -14.62 18.18 -18.50
C GLY A 239 -14.71 17.11 -19.59
N SER A 240 -14.12 17.37 -20.77
CA SER A 240 -14.22 16.44 -21.91
C SER A 240 -13.77 15.02 -21.55
N TRP A 241 -14.63 14.04 -21.78
CA TRP A 241 -14.42 12.63 -21.44
C TRP A 241 -13.29 11.93 -22.21
N LEU A 242 -12.74 12.56 -23.26
CA LEU A 242 -11.68 11.96 -24.07
C LEU A 242 -10.29 12.31 -23.56
N PRO A 243 -9.51 11.33 -23.07
CA PRO A 243 -8.13 11.56 -22.69
C PRO A 243 -7.26 11.79 -23.92
N GLN A 244 -6.31 12.71 -23.80
CA GLN A 244 -5.29 12.95 -24.82
C GLN A 244 -4.21 11.86 -24.74
N TRP A 245 -4.36 10.81 -25.55
CA TRP A 245 -3.39 9.72 -25.66
C TRP A 245 -1.95 10.20 -25.93
N GLY A 246 -1.78 11.31 -26.65
CA GLY A 246 -0.47 11.94 -26.86
C GLY A 246 0.19 12.44 -25.57
N ALA A 247 -0.60 12.90 -24.59
CA ALA A 247 -0.09 13.34 -23.30
C ALA A 247 0.42 12.14 -22.46
N ILE A 248 -0.27 11.00 -22.53
CA ILE A 248 0.15 9.73 -21.89
C ILE A 248 1.47 9.24 -22.50
N TRP A 249 1.58 9.26 -23.84
CA TRP A 249 2.82 8.82 -24.50
C TRP A 249 4.03 9.69 -24.15
N ARG A 250 3.82 11.00 -23.97
CA ARG A 250 4.88 11.93 -23.59
C ARG A 250 5.41 11.69 -22.17
N THR A 251 4.61 11.09 -21.28
CA THR A 251 4.99 10.81 -19.89
C THR A 251 5.58 9.40 -19.69
N ARG A 252 5.70 8.57 -20.74
CA ARG A 252 6.21 7.19 -20.65
C ARG A 252 7.55 7.06 -19.92
N TRP A 253 8.48 7.99 -20.15
CA TRP A 253 9.78 7.97 -19.48
C TRP A 253 9.70 8.36 -18.01
N ALA A 254 8.78 9.26 -17.65
CA ALA A 254 8.50 9.60 -16.26
C ALA A 254 7.87 8.40 -15.54
N MET A 255 6.98 7.64 -16.21
CA MET A 255 6.41 6.41 -15.67
C MET A 255 7.49 5.36 -15.42
N LEU A 256 8.36 5.07 -16.40
CA LEU A 256 9.42 4.07 -16.24
C LEU A 256 10.42 4.43 -15.13
N ARG A 257 10.87 5.69 -15.07
CA ARG A 257 11.78 6.16 -14.01
C ARG A 257 11.10 6.12 -12.64
N GLY A 258 9.86 6.60 -12.56
CA GLY A 258 9.06 6.56 -11.34
C GLY A 258 8.86 5.12 -10.85
N SER A 259 8.52 4.18 -11.74
CA SER A 259 8.40 2.76 -11.39
C SER A 259 9.71 2.18 -10.85
N GLY A 260 10.86 2.49 -11.45
CA GLY A 260 12.15 2.02 -10.95
C GLY A 260 12.49 2.57 -9.56
N VAL A 261 12.34 3.87 -9.36
CA VAL A 261 12.59 4.54 -8.06
C VAL A 261 11.61 4.01 -7.00
N GLY A 262 10.33 3.96 -7.34
CA GLY A 262 9.28 3.44 -6.47
C GLY A 262 9.51 1.98 -6.08
N PHE A 263 9.83 1.12 -7.04
CA PHE A 263 10.12 -0.29 -6.76
C PHE A 263 11.25 -0.47 -5.75
N VAL A 264 12.37 0.24 -5.94
CA VAL A 264 13.50 0.20 -5.00
C VAL A 264 13.09 0.73 -3.62
N ALA A 265 12.35 1.84 -3.57
CA ALA A 265 11.83 2.37 -2.32
C ALA A 265 10.87 1.41 -1.61
N GLY A 266 10.05 0.67 -2.36
CA GLY A 266 9.10 -0.30 -1.80
C GLY A 266 9.74 -1.57 -1.28
N VAL A 267 10.83 -2.05 -1.90
CA VAL A 267 11.57 -3.23 -1.43
C VAL A 267 12.22 -2.97 -0.06
N LEU A 268 12.50 -1.71 0.28
CA LEU A 268 13.01 -1.35 1.60
C LEU A 268 11.90 -1.56 2.66
N PRO A 269 12.15 -2.36 3.71
CA PRO A 269 11.22 -2.53 4.82
C PRO A 269 10.78 -1.17 5.36
N GLY A 270 9.49 -1.00 5.66
CA GLY A 270 8.99 0.20 6.32
C GLY A 270 8.96 1.52 5.52
N ALA A 271 9.54 1.59 4.33
CA ALA A 271 9.60 2.80 3.50
C ALA A 271 8.29 3.06 2.75
N GLY A 272 7.65 1.99 2.26
CA GLY A 272 6.31 2.00 1.70
C GLY A 272 6.08 2.91 0.48
N ALA A 273 4.80 3.10 0.17
CA ALA A 273 4.35 3.76 -1.05
C ALA A 273 4.53 5.28 -1.02
N SER A 274 4.45 5.88 0.17
CA SER A 274 4.62 7.33 0.41
C SER A 274 6.01 7.81 0.02
N LEU A 275 7.05 7.09 0.45
CA LEU A 275 8.42 7.39 0.04
C LEU A 275 8.60 7.20 -1.47
N GLY A 276 8.08 6.12 -2.04
CA GLY A 276 8.16 5.85 -3.48
C GLY A 276 7.54 6.96 -4.33
N SER A 277 6.36 7.44 -3.93
CA SER A 277 5.68 8.58 -4.56
C SER A 277 6.50 9.87 -4.45
N PHE A 278 6.99 10.18 -3.25
CA PHE A 278 7.80 11.37 -2.98
C PHE A 278 9.10 11.39 -3.78
N MET A 279 9.90 10.31 -3.68
CA MET A 279 11.17 10.20 -4.39
C MET A 279 10.98 10.25 -5.90
N SER A 280 9.94 9.60 -6.44
CA SER A 280 9.65 9.61 -7.87
C SER A 280 9.31 11.01 -8.38
N TYR A 281 8.52 11.77 -7.63
CA TYR A 281 8.22 13.16 -7.96
C TYR A 281 9.47 14.05 -7.92
N VAL A 282 10.28 13.94 -6.85
CA VAL A 282 11.51 14.74 -6.70
C VAL A 282 12.53 14.40 -7.78
N ALA A 283 12.76 13.12 -8.06
CA ALA A 283 13.70 12.68 -9.08
C ALA A 283 13.28 13.15 -10.47
N GLU A 284 11.98 13.03 -10.80
CA GLU A 284 11.45 13.50 -12.08
C GLU A 284 11.54 15.03 -12.18
N LYS A 285 11.22 15.76 -11.12
CA LYS A 285 11.38 17.22 -11.05
C LYS A 285 12.84 17.62 -11.27
N GLN A 286 13.80 17.00 -10.60
CA GLN A 286 15.22 17.33 -10.80
C GLN A 286 15.71 17.04 -12.22
N THR A 287 15.22 15.96 -12.84
CA THR A 287 15.68 15.53 -14.16
C THR A 287 15.03 16.32 -15.31
N SER A 288 13.75 16.68 -15.16
CA SER A 288 12.90 17.08 -16.28
C SER A 288 12.32 18.49 -16.16
N ASN A 289 12.53 19.20 -15.04
CA ASN A 289 11.94 20.52 -14.77
C ASN A 289 12.72 21.69 -15.40
N LYS A 290 13.03 21.60 -16.70
CA LYS A 290 13.75 22.66 -17.44
C LYS A 290 12.99 24.00 -17.48
N ASN A 291 11.66 23.96 -17.42
CA ASN A 291 10.78 25.12 -17.62
C ASN A 291 10.02 25.56 -16.35
N GLY A 292 10.33 25.01 -15.16
CA GLY A 292 9.65 25.40 -13.92
C GLY A 292 8.14 25.12 -13.91
N THR A 293 7.72 23.98 -14.47
CA THR A 293 6.33 23.60 -14.76
C THR A 293 5.68 22.70 -13.70
N PHE A 294 6.48 22.01 -12.88
CA PHE A 294 6.00 21.19 -11.76
C PHE A 294 5.31 22.04 -10.68
N GLY A 295 4.24 21.51 -10.10
CA GLY A 295 3.34 22.23 -9.18
C GLY A 295 2.34 23.17 -9.88
N LYS A 296 2.33 23.21 -11.21
CA LYS A 296 1.44 24.06 -12.02
C LYS A 296 0.57 23.26 -13.00
N GLY A 297 0.56 21.93 -12.86
CA GLY A 297 -0.21 21.04 -13.72
C GLY A 297 0.64 20.33 -14.78
N ASP A 298 1.90 20.01 -14.49
CA ASP A 298 2.73 19.22 -15.39
C ASP A 298 2.29 17.74 -15.38
N PRO A 299 1.92 17.15 -16.54
CA PRO A 299 1.56 15.74 -16.63
C PRO A 299 2.61 14.76 -16.07
N ARG A 300 3.90 15.12 -16.12
CA ARG A 300 4.98 14.30 -15.57
C ARG A 300 4.96 14.29 -14.04
N GLY A 301 4.51 15.39 -13.44
CA GLY A 301 4.28 15.53 -12.00
C GLY A 301 3.11 14.69 -11.49
N VAL A 302 2.24 14.18 -12.37
CA VAL A 302 1.23 13.15 -12.05
C VAL A 302 1.78 11.75 -12.34
N ALA A 303 2.39 11.55 -13.51
CA ALA A 303 2.81 10.22 -13.96
C ALA A 303 3.94 9.60 -13.10
N ALA A 304 4.94 10.38 -12.71
CA ALA A 304 6.07 9.88 -11.92
C ALA A 304 5.66 9.42 -10.51
N PRO A 305 5.01 10.25 -9.66
CA PRO A 305 4.57 9.79 -8.34
C PRO A 305 3.57 8.65 -8.42
N GLU A 306 2.65 8.62 -9.40
CA GLU A 306 1.65 7.55 -9.51
C GLU A 306 2.23 6.19 -9.88
N SER A 307 3.17 6.19 -10.83
CA SER A 307 3.91 4.98 -11.20
C SER A 307 4.84 4.53 -10.07
N GLY A 308 5.48 5.46 -9.37
CA GLY A 308 6.35 5.17 -8.23
C GLY A 308 5.59 4.66 -7.01
N ASN A 309 4.44 5.24 -6.71
CA ASN A 309 3.50 4.82 -5.67
C ASN A 309 3.11 3.35 -5.85
N ASN A 310 2.57 3.00 -7.03
CA ASN A 310 2.10 1.64 -7.29
C ASN A 310 3.25 0.64 -7.45
N ALA A 311 4.40 1.08 -7.95
CA ALA A 311 5.58 0.24 -7.99
C ALA A 311 6.14 -0.05 -6.57
N ALA A 312 6.12 0.95 -5.69
CA ALA A 312 6.49 0.79 -4.29
C ALA A 312 5.51 -0.11 -3.54
N SER A 313 4.21 0.02 -3.80
CA SER A 313 3.19 -0.84 -3.22
C SER A 313 3.39 -2.32 -3.58
N GLY A 314 3.67 -2.63 -4.85
CA GLY A 314 4.02 -3.99 -5.26
C GLY A 314 5.40 -4.43 -4.76
N GLY A 315 6.37 -3.52 -4.69
CA GLY A 315 7.71 -3.78 -4.13
C GLY A 315 7.68 -4.14 -2.65
N ALA A 316 6.78 -3.52 -1.88
CA ALA A 316 6.59 -3.77 -0.44
C ALA A 316 6.07 -5.18 -0.14
N LEU A 317 5.42 -5.84 -1.12
CA LEU A 317 5.02 -7.24 -1.01
C LEU A 317 6.20 -8.21 -1.10
N ILE A 318 7.34 -7.79 -1.65
CA ILE A 318 8.52 -8.67 -1.78
C ILE A 318 9.03 -9.09 -0.40
N PRO A 319 9.57 -8.19 0.45
CA PRO A 319 10.08 -8.57 1.76
C PRO A 319 8.98 -9.19 2.64
N MET A 320 7.72 -8.77 2.43
CA MET A 320 6.59 -9.31 3.14
C MET A 320 6.38 -10.81 2.85
N LEU A 321 6.27 -11.17 1.58
CA LEU A 321 6.02 -12.56 1.16
C LEU A 321 7.26 -13.45 1.29
N SER A 322 8.47 -12.88 1.20
CA SER A 322 9.71 -13.66 1.26
C SER A 322 10.33 -13.77 2.65
N LEU A 323 10.21 -12.74 3.48
CA LEU A 323 10.88 -12.65 4.80
C LEU A 323 9.89 -12.55 5.98
N GLY A 324 8.58 -12.37 5.73
CA GLY A 324 7.60 -12.06 6.77
C GLY A 324 7.73 -10.63 7.32
N VAL A 325 8.57 -9.79 6.69
CA VAL A 325 8.84 -8.42 7.16
C VAL A 325 8.09 -7.42 6.28
N PRO A 326 7.20 -6.58 6.83
CA PRO A 326 6.40 -5.70 6.02
C PRO A 326 7.21 -4.55 5.38
N GLY A 327 7.00 -4.35 4.07
CA GLY A 327 7.56 -3.21 3.31
C GLY A 327 6.86 -1.87 3.56
N SER A 328 5.64 -1.91 4.10
CA SER A 328 4.80 -0.74 4.36
C SER A 328 3.80 -0.99 5.49
N GLY A 329 3.21 0.07 6.06
CA GLY A 329 2.15 -0.08 7.07
C GLY A 329 0.91 -0.83 6.57
N THR A 330 0.64 -0.83 5.26
CA THR A 330 -0.42 -1.62 4.64
C THR A 330 -0.07 -3.10 4.59
N THR A 331 1.15 -3.42 4.12
CA THR A 331 1.63 -4.81 4.10
C THR A 331 1.78 -5.37 5.52
N ALA A 332 2.12 -4.54 6.53
CA ALA A 332 2.17 -4.95 7.93
C ALA A 332 0.82 -5.49 8.44
N ARG A 333 -0.28 -4.94 7.95
CA ARG A 333 -1.63 -5.43 8.30
C ARG A 333 -1.97 -6.72 7.56
N ALA A 334 -1.57 -6.84 6.30
CA ALA A 334 -1.70 -8.09 5.55
C ALA A 334 -0.80 -9.23 6.11
N VAL A 335 0.36 -8.90 6.71
CA VAL A 335 1.23 -9.86 7.42
C VAL A 335 0.56 -10.45 8.64
N GLY A 336 -0.25 -9.65 9.34
CA GLY A 336 -1.06 -10.13 10.47
C GLY A 336 -2.05 -11.24 10.09
N ASP A 337 -2.34 -11.41 8.79
CA ASP A 337 -3.17 -12.48 8.23
C ASP A 337 -2.31 -13.68 7.78
N ALA A 338 -1.16 -13.43 7.13
CA ALA A 338 -0.31 -14.47 6.55
C ALA A 338 0.47 -15.33 7.57
N HIS A 339 0.65 -14.87 8.81
CA HIS A 339 1.35 -15.65 9.86
C HIS A 339 0.46 -16.65 10.62
N PHE A 340 -0.81 -16.81 10.25
CA PHE A 340 -1.75 -17.69 10.95
C PHE A 340 -2.45 -18.72 10.05
N ALA A 341 -1.84 -19.07 8.91
CA ALA A 341 -2.20 -20.23 8.10
C ALA A 341 -1.09 -21.30 8.14
#